data_AF-A0A1F7BRW8-F1
#
_entry.id   AF-A0A1F7BRW8-F1
#
_cell.length_a   1.000
_cell.length_b   1.000
_cell.length_c   1.000
_cell.angle_alpha   90.00
_cell.angle_beta   90.00
_cell.angle_gamma   90.00
#
_symmetry.space_group_name_H-M   'P 1'
#
loop_
_entity.id
_entity.type
_entity.pdbx_description
1 polymer ?
#
loop_
_entity_poly.entity_id
_entity_poly.type
_entity_poly.pdbx_seq_one_letter_code
_entity_poly.pdbx_strand_id
1 'polypeptide(L)'
;MSDQPQPKSGGLTITPETQQKFGPLIDLIKGSESMNDEERQYWINILPIMTPEQLKNLEEILNNEKQQLAAIDAKYKKEAASISDANVVATMEQNIRSKKRQREGKENEEQQNEEMKEDEILQQIQAL
;
A
#
# COMPACT_ATOMS: atom_id res chain seq x y z
N MET A 1 -0.34 -49.65 -16.65
CA MET A 1 -0.54 -48.34 -15.98
C MET A 1 0.69 -47.52 -16.32
N SER A 2 0.54 -46.63 -17.31
CA SER A 2 1.65 -45.84 -17.84
C SER A 2 1.96 -44.71 -16.86
N ASP A 3 3.10 -44.82 -16.19
CA ASP A 3 3.68 -43.75 -15.40
C ASP A 3 4.29 -42.74 -16.38
N GLN A 4 3.54 -41.69 -16.69
CA GLN A 4 4.03 -40.57 -17.49
C GLN A 4 4.76 -39.62 -16.53
N PRO A 5 6.07 -39.37 -16.71
CA PRO A 5 6.78 -38.40 -15.89
C PRO A 5 6.27 -37.00 -16.24
N GLN A 6 5.77 -36.29 -15.22
CA GLN A 6 5.34 -34.90 -15.33
C GLN A 6 6.54 -34.01 -15.71
N PRO A 7 6.40 -33.07 -16.66
CA PRO A 7 7.48 -32.17 -16.99
C PRO A 7 7.71 -31.16 -15.87
N LYS A 8 8.96 -31.14 -15.43
CA LYS A 8 9.55 -30.31 -14.38
C LYS A 8 9.55 -28.83 -14.79
N SER A 9 9.20 -27.94 -13.88
CA SER A 9 9.60 -26.51 -13.78
C SER A 9 9.86 -25.80 -15.12
N GLY A 10 8.85 -25.13 -15.68
CA GLY A 10 8.89 -24.43 -16.97
C GLY A 10 9.93 -23.31 -17.04
N GLY A 11 11.13 -23.63 -17.55
CA GLY A 11 12.14 -22.65 -17.93
C GLY A 11 11.92 -22.20 -19.37
N LEU A 12 11.87 -20.88 -19.59
CA LEU A 12 11.84 -20.31 -20.94
C LEU A 12 13.08 -20.75 -21.73
N THR A 13 12.87 -21.28 -22.92
CA THR A 13 13.92 -21.67 -23.86
C THR A 13 14.26 -20.48 -24.74
N ILE A 14 15.45 -19.92 -24.54
CA ILE A 14 15.94 -18.75 -25.26
C ILE A 14 17.23 -19.12 -25.98
N THR A 15 17.28 -18.92 -27.29
CA THR A 15 18.50 -19.16 -28.07
C THR A 15 19.50 -18.01 -27.84
N PRO A 16 20.83 -18.28 -27.90
CA PRO A 16 21.84 -17.25 -27.71
C PRO A 16 21.70 -16.06 -28.68
N GLU A 17 21.29 -16.34 -29.92
CA GLU A 17 21.07 -15.31 -30.94
C GLU A 17 19.90 -14.39 -30.59
N THR A 18 18.77 -14.96 -30.16
CA THR A 18 17.59 -14.18 -29.75
C THR A 18 17.90 -13.37 -28.48
N GLN A 19 18.64 -13.94 -27.52
CA GLN A 19 19.08 -13.23 -26.32
C GLN A 19 19.99 -12.04 -26.66
N GLN A 20 20.91 -12.20 -27.63
CA GLN A 20 21.84 -11.15 -28.03
C GLN A 20 21.14 -9.99 -28.75
N LYS A 21 20.15 -10.29 -29.60
CA LYS A 21 19.43 -9.29 -30.39
C LYS A 21 18.30 -8.60 -29.63
N PHE A 22 17.59 -9.33 -28.76
CA PHE A 22 16.36 -8.88 -28.14
C PHE A 22 16.39 -8.91 -26.60
N GLY A 23 17.57 -8.98 -26.00
CA GLY A 23 17.75 -9.07 -24.54
C GLY A 23 16.86 -8.12 -23.72
N PRO A 24 16.82 -6.80 -24.01
CA PRO A 24 15.96 -5.87 -23.28
C PRO A 24 14.47 -6.21 -23.36
N LEU A 25 14.01 -6.65 -24.53
CA LEU A 25 12.60 -6.99 -24.77
C LEU A 25 12.23 -8.32 -24.11
N ILE A 26 13.15 -9.28 -24.08
CA ILE A 26 13.00 -10.54 -23.35
C ILE A 26 12.85 -10.27 -21.85
N ASP A 27 13.62 -9.32 -21.29
CA ASP A 27 13.49 -8.94 -19.89
C ASP A 27 12.13 -8.29 -19.60
N LEU A 28 11.61 -7.48 -20.52
CA LEU A 28 10.24 -6.94 -20.43
C LEU A 28 9.17 -8.05 -20.48
N ILE A 29 9.30 -9.02 -21.39
CA ILE A 29 8.37 -10.15 -21.50
C ILE A 29 8.38 -11.02 -20.23
N LYS A 30 9.57 -11.30 -19.69
CA LYS A 30 9.73 -12.05 -18.42
C LYS A 30 9.15 -11.31 -17.23
N GLY A 31 9.21 -9.98 -17.24
CA GLY A 31 8.70 -9.12 -16.18
C GLY A 31 7.21 -8.76 -16.32
N SER A 32 6.57 -9.07 -17.45
CA SER A 32 5.14 -8.81 -17.64
C SER A 32 4.31 -9.76 -16.78
N GLU A 33 3.39 -9.18 -16.00
CA GLU A 33 2.44 -9.92 -15.17
C GLU A 33 1.20 -10.35 -15.97
N SER A 34 0.97 -9.74 -17.15
CA SER A 34 -0.11 -10.08 -18.07
C SER A 34 0.11 -11.39 -18.84
N MET A 35 1.32 -11.95 -18.81
CA MET A 35 1.68 -13.16 -19.59
C MET A 35 2.05 -14.34 -18.71
N ASN A 36 1.53 -15.52 -19.04
CA ASN A 36 1.98 -16.79 -18.46
C ASN A 36 3.23 -17.34 -19.17
N ASP A 37 3.81 -18.43 -18.66
CA ASP A 37 5.07 -18.99 -19.18
C ASP A 37 4.95 -19.52 -20.63
N GLU A 38 3.78 -20.02 -21.03
CA GLU A 38 3.52 -20.47 -22.40
C GLU A 38 3.43 -19.28 -23.37
N GLU A 39 2.75 -18.21 -22.96
CA GLU A 39 2.66 -16.96 -23.72
C GLU A 39 4.01 -16.28 -23.86
N ARG A 40 4.79 -16.23 -22.77
CA ARG A 40 6.17 -15.70 -22.80
C ARG A 40 7.03 -16.47 -23.80
N GLN A 41 6.95 -17.80 -23.78
CA GLN A 41 7.68 -18.63 -24.74
C GLN A 41 7.22 -18.38 -26.18
N TYR A 42 5.91 -18.26 -26.39
CA TYR A 42 5.34 -17.93 -27.69
C TYR A 42 5.88 -16.60 -28.21
N TRP A 43 5.83 -15.54 -27.39
CA TRP A 43 6.37 -14.22 -27.74
C TRP A 43 7.86 -14.30 -28.10
N ILE A 44 8.67 -14.99 -27.29
CA ILE A 44 10.11 -15.19 -27.55
C ILE A 44 10.36 -15.90 -28.89
N ASN A 45 9.54 -16.89 -29.23
CA ASN A 45 9.67 -17.62 -30.49
C ASN A 45 9.32 -16.76 -31.71
N ILE A 46 8.41 -15.80 -31.57
CA ILE A 46 8.00 -14.92 -32.68
C ILE A 46 8.82 -13.62 -32.79
N LEU A 47 9.60 -13.25 -31.76
CA LEU A 47 10.53 -12.10 -31.81
C LEU A 47 11.35 -12.01 -33.11
N PRO A 48 11.96 -13.10 -33.62
CA PRO A 48 12.79 -13.04 -34.83
C PRO A 48 11.98 -12.85 -36.13
N ILE A 49 10.67 -13.08 -36.09
CA ILE A 49 9.76 -13.02 -37.25
C ILE A 49 9.04 -11.67 -37.31
N MET A 50 8.99 -10.94 -36.20
CA MET A 50 8.33 -9.63 -36.13
C MET A 50 9.09 -8.53 -36.87
N THR A 51 8.34 -7.58 -37.42
CA THR A 51 8.93 -6.39 -38.03
C THR A 51 9.43 -5.40 -36.97
N PRO A 52 10.35 -4.50 -37.31
CA PRO A 52 10.85 -3.48 -36.38
C PRO A 52 9.73 -2.61 -35.77
N GLU A 53 8.68 -2.33 -36.54
CA GLU A 53 7.52 -1.57 -36.06
C GLU A 53 6.70 -2.36 -35.03
N GLN A 54 6.49 -3.65 -35.28
CA GLN A 54 5.80 -4.54 -34.33
C GLN A 54 6.59 -4.70 -33.03
N LEU A 55 7.91 -4.81 -33.12
CA LEU A 55 8.80 -4.86 -31.95
C LEU A 55 8.70 -3.59 -31.12
N LYS A 56 8.70 -2.42 -31.78
CA LYS A 56 8.53 -1.13 -31.09
C LYS A 56 7.17 -1.02 -30.41
N ASN A 57 6.09 -1.41 -31.10
CA ASN A 57 4.76 -1.39 -30.51
C ASN A 57 4.66 -2.33 -29.29
N LEU A 58 5.24 -3.52 -29.38
CA LEU A 58 5.29 -4.46 -28.25
C LEU A 58 6.08 -3.87 -27.07
N GLU A 59 7.25 -3.28 -27.34
CA GLU A 59 8.07 -2.61 -26.33
C GLU A 59 7.30 -1.45 -25.65
N GLU A 60 6.60 -0.63 -26.42
CA GLU A 60 5.78 0.48 -25.89
C GLU A 60 4.63 -0.04 -25.02
N ILE A 61 3.94 -1.10 -25.44
CA ILE A 61 2.85 -1.71 -24.66
C ILE A 61 3.37 -2.23 -23.32
N LEU A 62 4.46 -3.02 -23.34
CA LEU A 62 5.04 -3.61 -22.13
C LEU A 62 5.59 -2.55 -21.17
N ASN A 63 6.21 -1.49 -21.70
CA ASN A 63 6.68 -0.38 -20.87
C ASN A 63 5.52 0.40 -20.24
N ASN A 64 4.44 0.65 -21.00
CA ASN A 64 3.25 1.31 -20.48
C ASN A 64 2.58 0.47 -19.38
N GLU A 65 2.46 -0.84 -19.57
CA GLU A 65 1.95 -1.77 -18.55
C GLU A 65 2.77 -1.66 -17.26
N LYS A 66 4.09 -1.77 -17.35
CA LYS A 66 5.00 -1.65 -16.22
C LYS A 66 4.86 -0.30 -15.49
N GLN A 67 4.73 0.80 -16.22
CA GLN A 67 4.53 2.12 -15.63
C GLN A 67 3.17 2.24 -14.92
N GLN A 68 2.11 1.69 -15.50
CA GLN A 68 0.79 1.67 -14.89
C GLN A 68 0.78 0.86 -13.60
N LEU A 69 1.38 -0.33 -13.60
CA LEU A 69 1.53 -1.15 -12.39
C LEU A 69 2.36 -0.42 -11.32
N ALA A 70 3.48 0.21 -11.69
CA ALA A 70 4.28 1.00 -10.76
C ALA A 70 3.52 2.21 -10.18
N ALA A 71 2.67 2.87 -10.98
CA ALA A 71 1.83 3.97 -10.53
C ALA A 71 0.74 3.50 -9.55
N ILE A 72 0.15 2.34 -9.82
CA ILE A 72 -0.83 1.69 -8.93
C ILE A 72 -0.15 1.34 -7.60
N ASP A 73 1.01 0.69 -7.63
CA ASP A 73 1.80 0.38 -6.43
C ASP A 73 2.16 1.61 -5.63
N ALA A 74 2.60 2.69 -6.28
CA ALA A 74 2.92 3.95 -5.61
C ALA A 74 1.68 4.56 -4.95
N LYS A 75 0.52 4.50 -5.59
CA LYS A 75 -0.75 4.96 -5.03
C LYS A 75 -1.14 4.14 -3.79
N TYR A 76 -1.08 2.81 -3.87
CA TYR A 76 -1.39 1.95 -2.74
C TYR A 76 -0.40 2.10 -1.58
N LYS A 77 0.90 2.25 -1.85
CA LYS A 77 1.90 2.55 -0.81
C LYS A 77 1.62 3.89 -0.12
N LYS A 78 1.23 4.91 -0.89
CA LYS A 78 0.85 6.22 -0.34
C LYS A 78 -0.42 6.14 0.50
N GLU A 79 -1.44 5.44 0.04
CA GLU A 79 -2.68 5.22 0.79
C GLU A 79 -2.43 4.43 2.08
N ALA A 80 -1.64 3.35 2.02
CA ALA A 80 -1.25 2.58 3.20
C ALA A 80 -0.46 3.41 4.22
N ALA A 81 0.49 4.23 3.74
CA ALA A 81 1.24 5.16 4.60
C ALA A 81 0.29 6.18 5.27
N SER A 82 -0.66 6.74 4.52
CA SER A 82 -1.63 7.71 5.04
C SER A 82 -2.61 7.13 6.08
N ILE A 83 -2.90 5.83 6.02
CA ILE A 83 -3.69 5.13 7.03
C ILE A 83 -2.86 4.82 8.28
N SER A 84 -1.55 4.57 8.11
CA SER A 84 -0.61 4.38 9.22
C SER A 84 -0.15 5.70 9.86
N ASP A 85 -0.46 6.84 9.24
CA ASP A 85 0.05 8.13 9.68
C ASP A 85 -0.29 8.35 11.15
N ALA A 86 0.77 8.38 11.95
CA ALA A 86 0.82 8.68 13.37
C ALA A 86 -0.01 9.93 13.77
N ASN A 87 -0.41 10.76 12.80
CA ASN A 87 -1.38 11.83 12.99
C ASN A 87 -2.73 11.36 13.55
N VAL A 88 -3.28 10.22 13.14
CA VAL A 88 -4.57 9.75 13.70
C VAL A 88 -4.43 9.40 15.17
N VAL A 89 -3.34 8.72 15.54
CA VAL A 89 -3.05 8.36 16.93
C VAL A 89 -2.72 9.60 17.77
N ALA A 90 -1.85 10.48 17.27
CA ALA A 90 -1.48 11.72 17.98
C ALA A 90 -2.68 12.65 18.18
N THR A 91 -3.55 12.80 17.18
CA THR A 91 -4.77 13.62 17.30
C THR A 91 -5.77 12.98 18.27
N MET A 92 -5.88 11.65 18.28
CA MET A 92 -6.70 10.92 19.25
C MET A 92 -6.17 11.09 20.69
N GLU A 93 -4.87 10.93 20.91
CA GLU A 93 -4.23 11.13 22.21
C GLU A 93 -4.40 12.57 22.73
N GLN A 94 -4.22 13.55 21.84
CA GLN A 94 -4.38 14.95 22.20
C GLN A 94 -5.84 15.27 22.58
N ASN A 95 -6.82 14.69 21.88
CA ASN A 95 -8.24 14.82 22.21
C ASN A 95 -8.59 14.16 23.56
N ILE A 96 -8.06 12.97 23.82
CA ILE A 96 -8.25 12.27 25.11
C ILE A 96 -7.67 13.11 26.26
N ARG A 97 -6.45 13.64 26.09
CA ARG A 97 -5.78 14.47 27.10
C ARG A 97 -6.55 15.76 27.38
N SER A 98 -7.07 16.40 26.34
CA SER A 98 -7.88 17.62 26.45
C SER A 98 -9.19 17.36 27.19
N LYS A 99 -9.90 16.28 26.85
CA LYS A 99 -11.12 15.86 27.55
C LYS A 99 -10.89 15.46 29.01
N LYS A 100 -9.72 14.90 29.35
CA LYS A 100 -9.38 14.59 30.74
C LYS A 100 -9.18 15.88 31.55
N ARG A 101 -8.38 16.81 31.05
CA ARG A 101 -8.14 18.11 31.71
C ARG A 101 -9.42 18.93 31.90
N GLN A 102 -10.31 18.89 30.91
CA GLN A 102 -11.58 19.61 31.01
C GLN A 102 -12.52 19.01 32.07
N ARG A 103 -12.45 17.70 32.33
CA ARG A 103 -13.20 17.06 33.41
C ARG A 103 -12.60 17.38 34.77
N GLU A 104 -11.29 17.27 34.92
CA GLU A 104 -10.59 17.64 36.16
C GLU A 104 -10.85 19.11 36.53
N GLY A 105 -10.83 20.03 35.56
CA GLY A 105 -11.14 21.44 35.82
C GLY A 105 -12.58 21.66 36.29
N LYS A 106 -13.55 20.96 35.69
CA LYS A 106 -14.96 21.05 36.11
C LYS A 106 -15.21 20.44 37.47
N GLU A 107 -14.63 19.28 37.77
CA GLU A 107 -14.73 18.66 39.09
C GLU A 107 -14.14 19.58 40.16
N ASN A 108 -13.01 20.23 39.88
CA ASN A 108 -12.37 21.15 40.83
C ASN A 108 -13.18 22.45 41.01
N GLU A 109 -13.80 22.98 39.96
CA GLU A 109 -14.74 24.11 40.06
C GLU A 109 -16.00 23.72 40.85
N GLU A 110 -16.59 22.56 40.58
CA GLU A 110 -17.75 22.06 41.34
C GLU A 110 -17.40 21.88 42.81
N GLN A 111 -16.24 21.28 43.11
CA GLN A 111 -15.78 21.05 44.48
C GLN A 111 -15.56 22.37 45.24
N GLN A 112 -14.94 23.37 44.61
CA GLN A 112 -14.79 24.70 45.22
C GLN A 112 -16.14 25.39 45.43
N ASN A 113 -17.08 25.22 44.50
CA ASN A 113 -18.40 25.80 44.60
C ASN A 113 -19.28 25.10 45.65
N GLU A 114 -19.08 23.80 45.87
CA GLU A 114 -19.67 23.06 46.98
C GLU A 114 -19.09 23.51 48.31
N GLU A 115 -17.75 23.61 48.44
CA GLU A 115 -17.10 24.12 49.67
C GLU A 115 -17.60 25.52 50.04
N MET A 116 -17.69 26.44 49.07
CA MET A 116 -18.21 27.79 49.34
C MET A 116 -19.68 27.77 49.81
N LYS A 117 -20.52 26.91 49.23
CA LYS A 117 -21.92 26.76 49.64
C LYS A 117 -22.04 26.12 51.01
N GLU A 118 -21.20 25.14 51.32
CA GLU A 118 -21.13 24.51 52.65
C GLU A 118 -20.76 25.54 53.72
N ASP A 119 -19.73 26.36 53.47
CA ASP A 119 -19.32 27.44 54.35
C ASP A 119 -20.44 28.48 54.55
N GLU A 120 -21.14 28.86 53.48
CA GLU A 120 -22.27 29.80 53.54
C GLU A 120 -23.44 29.24 54.38
N ILE A 121 -23.76 27.95 54.23
CA ILE A 121 -24.78 27.26 55.03
C ILE A 121 -24.36 27.18 56.50
N LEU A 122 -23.09 26.87 56.79
CA LEU A 122 -22.57 26.81 58.16
C LEU A 122 -22.66 28.17 58.86
N GLN A 123 -22.35 29.26 58.16
CA GLN A 123 -22.51 30.61 58.69
C GLN A 123 -23.97 30.94 59.01
N GLN A 124 -24.92 30.55 58.17
CA GLN A 124 -26.36 30.75 58.45
C GLN A 124 -26.84 29.98 59.68
N ILE A 125 -26.31 28.78 59.93
CA ILE A 125 -26.68 27.97 61.11
C ILE A 125 -26.08 28.55 62.41
N GLN A 126 -24.86 29.10 62.38
CA GLN A 126 -24.24 29.73 63.56
C GLN A 126 -24.85 31.09 63.93
N ALA A 127 -25.54 31.75 62.99
CA ALA A 127 -26.20 33.04 63.20
C ALA A 127 -27.63 32.92 63.77
N LEU A 128 -28.12 31.70 64.01
CA LEU A 128 -29.39 31.36 64.65
C LEU A 128 -29.21 31.00 66.14
#